data_AF-A0A8S2V4W3-F1
#
_entry.id   AF-A0A8S2V4W3-F1
#
_cell.length_a   1.000
_cell.length_b   1.000
_cell.length_c   1.000
_cell.angle_alpha   90.00
_cell.angle_beta   90.00
_cell.angle_gamma   90.00
#
_symmetry.space_group_name_H-M   'P 1'
#
loop_
_entity.id
_entity.type
_entity.pdbx_description
1 polymer ?
#
loop_
_entity_poly.entity_id
_entity_poly.type
_entity_poly.pdbx_seq_one_letter_code
_entity_poly.pdbx_strand_id
1 'polypeptide(L)'
;DFISDNEIFCDKIADLDRRLGRIACQAFTDTNGLESMFKLIHVFGSLLERPIIHNDFKQNYNIVLEQLDKEMDDAKKIFDEQMEFQRENGSIQLNRNMPKVAGSLMWADELKQRYTLPMEQFKAIDNSINHSPDTKRVEDKYEELNELLRKFIENLYKEWADTVAEASKFNLNQHLITRNPKNKLLNLNFHPQLETVLREVRYLEIKDRKDIPKTALDIYEHNDTYLAYINNLNYTVSSYNKIRETVSEVEYPLIERQVESIDQQSHKIHRLQFHRHIQ
;
A
#
# COMPACT_ATOMS: atom_id res chain seq x y z
N ASP A 1 -34.25 -24.92 -55.79
CA ASP A 1 -35.09 -24.30 -54.75
C ASP A 1 -34.29 -24.06 -53.48
N PHE A 2 -33.86 -25.09 -52.73
CA PHE A 2 -33.05 -24.92 -51.51
C PHE A 2 -31.77 -24.07 -51.66
N ILE A 3 -30.99 -24.25 -52.74
CA ILE A 3 -29.73 -23.51 -52.94
C ILE A 3 -29.99 -21.99 -53.06
N SER A 4 -31.02 -21.61 -53.82
CA SER A 4 -31.38 -20.21 -54.02
C SER A 4 -31.96 -19.58 -52.75
N ASP A 5 -32.78 -20.32 -52.00
CA ASP A 5 -33.30 -19.87 -50.71
C ASP A 5 -32.17 -19.71 -49.67
N ASN A 6 -31.19 -20.62 -49.69
CA ASN A 6 -30.02 -20.56 -48.82
C ASN A 6 -29.13 -19.36 -49.14
N GLU A 7 -28.92 -19.02 -50.41
CA GLU A 7 -28.19 -17.82 -50.82
C GLU A 7 -28.89 -16.54 -50.30
N ILE A 8 -30.20 -16.43 -50.51
CA ILE A 8 -30.99 -15.29 -50.00
C ILE A 8 -30.94 -15.20 -48.47
N PHE A 9 -30.95 -16.34 -47.78
CA PHE A 9 -30.80 -16.38 -46.32
C PHE A 9 -29.40 -15.94 -45.88
N CYS A 10 -28.34 -16.45 -46.50
CA CYS A 10 -26.96 -16.05 -46.23
C CYS A 10 -26.74 -14.54 -46.43
N ASP A 11 -27.30 -13.97 -47.50
CA ASP A 11 -27.22 -12.52 -47.75
C ASP A 11 -27.92 -11.70 -46.66
N LYS A 12 -29.09 -12.15 -46.18
CA LYS A 12 -29.80 -11.51 -45.07
C LYS A 12 -29.02 -11.61 -43.75
N ILE A 13 -28.40 -12.75 -43.47
CA ILE A 13 -27.55 -12.92 -42.29
C ILE A 13 -26.31 -12.02 -42.38
N ALA A 14 -25.69 -11.93 -43.56
CA ALA A 14 -24.54 -11.05 -43.78
C ALA A 14 -24.90 -9.57 -43.58
N ASP A 15 -26.09 -9.12 -44.00
CA ASP A 15 -26.57 -7.76 -43.74
C ASP A 15 -26.77 -7.50 -42.23
N LEU A 16 -27.36 -8.46 -41.50
CA LEU A 16 -27.52 -8.37 -40.05
C LEU A 16 -26.17 -8.32 -39.33
N ASP A 17 -25.20 -9.14 -39.72
CA ASP A 17 -23.85 -9.14 -39.16
C ASP A 17 -23.15 -7.79 -39.41
N ARG A 18 -23.29 -7.19 -40.61
CA ARG A 18 -22.76 -5.83 -40.88
C ARG A 18 -23.40 -4.77 -39.99
N ARG A 19 -24.71 -4.86 -39.76
CA ARG A 19 -25.42 -3.92 -38.88
C ARG A 19 -24.96 -4.07 -37.43
N LEU A 20 -24.79 -5.30 -36.95
CA LEU A 20 -24.25 -5.58 -35.62
C LEU A 20 -22.79 -5.11 -35.49
N GLY A 21 -21.96 -5.36 -36.50
CA GLY A 21 -20.58 -4.88 -36.54
C GLY A 21 -20.48 -3.36 -36.43
N ARG A 22 -21.32 -2.61 -37.16
CA ARG A 22 -21.39 -1.14 -37.02
C ARG A 22 -21.80 -0.69 -35.62
N ILE A 23 -22.79 -1.35 -35.01
CA ILE A 23 -23.20 -1.04 -33.62
C ILE A 23 -22.05 -1.32 -32.65
N ALA A 24 -21.34 -2.44 -32.83
CA ALA A 24 -20.20 -2.79 -31.99
C ALA A 24 -19.06 -1.76 -32.12
N CYS A 25 -18.72 -1.34 -33.35
CA CYS A 25 -17.70 -0.31 -33.57
C CYS A 25 -18.12 1.05 -33.00
N GLN A 26 -19.37 1.48 -33.22
CA GLN A 26 -19.87 2.74 -32.67
C GLN A 26 -19.87 2.74 -31.14
N ALA A 27 -20.36 1.65 -30.53
CA ALA A 27 -20.38 1.51 -29.09
C ALA A 27 -18.94 1.52 -28.53
N PHE A 28 -17.99 0.92 -29.23
CA PHE A 28 -16.57 0.97 -28.86
C PHE A 28 -16.02 2.40 -28.90
N THR A 29 -16.25 3.14 -29.98
CA THR A 29 -15.77 4.54 -30.10
C THR A 29 -16.40 5.48 -29.08
N ASP A 30 -17.62 5.20 -28.62
CA ASP A 30 -18.34 6.00 -27.63
C ASP A 30 -17.91 5.67 -26.18
N THR A 31 -17.15 4.59 -25.96
CA THR A 31 -16.67 4.25 -24.61
C THR A 31 -15.50 5.11 -24.17
N ASN A 32 -15.63 5.65 -22.95
CA ASN A 32 -14.53 6.31 -22.26
C ASN A 32 -13.87 5.35 -21.27
N GLY A 33 -12.56 5.22 -21.38
CA GLY A 33 -11.73 4.45 -20.46
C GLY A 33 -11.53 2.99 -20.86
N LEU A 34 -10.36 2.49 -20.50
CA LEU A 34 -9.87 1.17 -20.92
C LEU A 34 -10.70 0.01 -20.33
N GLU A 35 -11.16 0.14 -19.08
CA GLU A 35 -12.01 -0.87 -18.43
C GLU A 35 -13.35 -1.06 -19.16
N SER A 36 -13.97 0.05 -19.61
CA SER A 36 -15.22 0.02 -20.37
C SER A 36 -15.03 -0.65 -21.73
N MET A 37 -13.92 -0.35 -22.41
CA MET A 37 -13.55 -0.98 -23.68
C MET A 37 -13.40 -2.50 -23.53
N PHE A 38 -12.67 -2.96 -22.51
CA PHE A 38 -12.51 -4.40 -22.26
C PHE A 38 -13.82 -5.08 -21.87
N LYS A 39 -14.66 -4.45 -21.04
CA LYS A 39 -16.00 -4.98 -20.72
C LYS A 39 -16.84 -5.17 -21.97
N LEU A 40 -16.81 -4.22 -22.90
CA LEU A 40 -17.57 -4.29 -24.14
C LEU A 40 -17.03 -5.39 -25.08
N ILE A 41 -15.72 -5.58 -25.14
CA ILE A 41 -15.10 -6.73 -25.84
C ILE A 41 -15.59 -8.04 -25.23
N HIS A 42 -15.61 -8.16 -23.90
CA HIS A 42 -16.11 -9.35 -23.21
C HIS A 42 -17.61 -9.59 -23.41
N VAL A 43 -18.43 -8.55 -23.42
CA VAL A 43 -19.88 -8.65 -23.65
C VAL A 43 -20.19 -9.11 -25.07
N PHE A 44 -19.47 -8.60 -26.07
CA PHE A 44 -19.65 -9.06 -27.44
C PHE A 44 -19.11 -10.48 -27.64
N GLY A 45 -18.01 -10.86 -26.97
CA GLY A 45 -17.52 -12.24 -26.90
C GLY A 45 -17.44 -12.90 -28.28
N SER A 46 -18.11 -14.03 -28.46
CA SER A 46 -18.12 -14.81 -29.71
C SER A 46 -18.74 -14.08 -30.92
N LEU A 47 -19.43 -12.95 -30.71
CA LEU A 47 -19.92 -12.11 -31.81
C LEU A 47 -18.75 -11.52 -32.61
N LEU A 48 -17.65 -11.17 -31.93
CA LEU A 48 -16.44 -10.61 -32.55
C LEU A 48 -15.62 -11.64 -33.33
N GLU A 49 -15.89 -12.94 -33.13
CA GLU A 49 -15.26 -14.03 -33.88
C GLU A 49 -15.90 -14.24 -35.25
N ARG A 50 -17.11 -13.69 -35.49
CA ARG A 50 -17.78 -13.78 -36.80
C ARG A 50 -16.97 -13.00 -37.84
N PRO A 51 -16.68 -13.58 -39.02
CA PRO A 51 -15.69 -13.02 -39.95
C PRO A 51 -16.01 -11.61 -40.46
N ILE A 52 -17.30 -11.29 -40.69
CA ILE A 52 -17.74 -9.97 -41.14
C ILE A 52 -17.50 -8.93 -40.04
N ILE A 53 -17.89 -9.26 -38.80
CA ILE A 53 -17.77 -8.37 -37.63
C ILE A 53 -16.31 -8.22 -37.22
N HIS A 54 -15.54 -9.31 -37.24
CA HIS A 54 -14.12 -9.34 -36.91
C HIS A 54 -13.33 -8.37 -37.80
N ASN A 55 -13.58 -8.39 -39.11
CA ASN A 55 -12.86 -7.55 -40.06
C ASN A 55 -13.15 -6.05 -39.84
N ASP A 56 -14.40 -5.71 -39.52
CA ASP A 56 -14.80 -4.34 -39.21
C ASP A 56 -14.25 -3.88 -37.85
N PHE A 57 -14.24 -4.76 -36.86
CA PHE A 57 -13.83 -4.45 -35.48
C PHE A 57 -12.30 -4.41 -35.31
N LYS A 58 -11.53 -5.05 -36.21
CA LYS A 58 -10.07 -5.18 -36.11
C LYS A 58 -9.34 -3.84 -35.89
N GLN A 59 -9.82 -2.75 -36.50
CA GLN A 59 -9.21 -1.43 -36.35
C GLN A 59 -9.35 -0.87 -34.93
N ASN A 60 -10.41 -1.23 -34.20
CA ASN A 60 -10.65 -0.75 -32.84
C ASN A 60 -9.63 -1.28 -31.83
N TYR A 61 -9.01 -2.44 -32.09
CA TYR A 61 -7.94 -2.95 -31.24
C TYR A 61 -6.67 -2.06 -31.27
N ASN A 62 -6.45 -1.29 -32.34
CA ASN A 62 -5.38 -0.28 -32.35
C ASN A 62 -5.69 0.85 -31.35
N ILE A 63 -6.96 1.26 -31.25
CA ILE A 63 -7.42 2.25 -30.27
C ILE A 63 -7.22 1.72 -28.84
N VAL A 64 -7.51 0.44 -28.59
CA VAL A 64 -7.19 -0.20 -27.29
C VAL A 64 -5.71 -0.09 -26.99
N LEU A 65 -4.85 -0.40 -27.98
CA LEU A 65 -3.41 -0.39 -27.82
C LEU A 65 -2.87 1.02 -27.54
N GLU A 66 -3.35 2.03 -28.25
CA GLU A 66 -3.01 3.44 -28.01
C GLU A 66 -3.43 3.89 -26.60
N GLN A 67 -4.63 3.49 -26.16
CA GLN A 67 -5.11 3.82 -24.82
C GLN A 67 -4.34 3.07 -23.73
N LEU A 68 -3.87 1.84 -24.00
CA LEU A 68 -3.01 1.08 -23.11
C LEU A 68 -1.60 1.72 -23.02
N ASP A 69 -1.03 2.17 -24.14
CA ASP A 69 0.24 2.89 -24.17
C ASP A 69 0.17 4.16 -23.30
N LYS A 70 -0.94 4.91 -23.43
CA LYS A 70 -1.22 6.09 -22.60
C LYS A 70 -1.36 5.74 -21.12
N GLU A 71 -2.02 4.63 -20.79
CA GLU A 71 -2.15 4.19 -19.39
C GLU A 71 -0.78 3.88 -18.77
N MET A 72 0.16 3.30 -19.53
CA MET A 72 1.54 3.08 -19.08
C MET A 72 2.27 4.41 -18.83
N ASP A 73 2.10 5.39 -19.74
CA ASP A 73 2.69 6.72 -19.58
C ASP A 73 2.11 7.47 -18.36
N ASP A 74 0.80 7.40 -18.15
CA ASP A 74 0.14 7.97 -16.98
C ASP A 74 0.60 7.30 -15.68
N ALA A 75 0.76 5.96 -15.68
CA ALA A 75 1.31 5.23 -14.53
C ALA A 75 2.75 5.62 -14.22
N LYS A 76 3.59 5.79 -15.25
CA LYS A 76 4.96 6.29 -15.11
C LYS A 76 4.99 7.70 -14.53
N LYS A 77 4.11 8.58 -15.01
CA LYS A 77 4.01 9.95 -14.50
C LYS A 77 3.67 9.98 -13.01
N ILE A 78 2.72 9.15 -12.57
CA ILE A 78 2.35 9.02 -11.15
C ILE A 78 3.54 8.54 -10.31
N PHE A 79 4.31 7.58 -10.83
CA PHE A 79 5.52 7.12 -10.16
C PHE A 79 6.54 8.27 -10.01
N ASP A 80 6.84 8.98 -11.11
CA ASP A 80 7.84 10.05 -11.13
C ASP A 80 7.45 11.23 -10.23
N GLU A 81 6.18 11.66 -10.26
CA GLU A 81 5.64 12.72 -9.37
C GLU A 81 5.80 12.32 -7.89
N GLN A 82 5.56 11.06 -7.56
CA GLN A 82 5.73 10.55 -6.19
C GLN A 82 7.21 10.49 -5.78
N MET A 83 8.11 10.12 -6.70
CA MET A 83 9.55 10.11 -6.43
C MET A 83 10.09 11.53 -6.24
N GLU A 84 9.60 12.51 -7.00
CA GLU A 84 9.92 13.93 -6.78
C GLU A 84 9.47 14.40 -5.40
N PHE A 85 8.23 14.11 -5.03
CA PHE A 85 7.72 14.48 -3.71
C PHE A 85 8.54 13.84 -2.58
N GLN A 86 8.96 12.58 -2.73
CA GLN A 86 9.81 11.91 -1.77
C GLN A 86 11.17 12.59 -1.62
N ARG A 87 11.77 13.07 -2.72
CA ARG A 87 13.05 13.80 -2.68
C ARG A 87 12.94 15.13 -1.94
N GLU A 88 11.83 15.84 -2.09
CA GLU A 88 11.63 17.14 -1.43
C GLU A 88 11.25 17.00 0.05
N ASN A 89 10.37 16.05 0.37
CA ASN A 89 9.76 15.95 1.70
C ASN A 89 10.28 14.79 2.55
N GLY A 90 11.16 13.94 2.00
CA GLY A 90 11.76 12.79 2.67
C GLY A 90 10.82 11.58 2.86
N SER A 91 9.57 11.67 2.41
CA SER A 91 8.62 10.54 2.41
C SER A 91 7.59 10.70 1.30
N ILE A 92 7.06 9.59 0.81
CA ILE A 92 6.02 9.61 -0.22
C ILE A 92 4.69 10.18 0.33
N GLN A 93 3.80 10.64 -0.55
CA GLN A 93 2.45 11.05 -0.14
C GLN A 93 1.63 9.83 0.26
N LEU A 94 1.16 9.80 1.51
CA LEU A 94 0.39 8.70 2.07
C LEU A 94 -0.95 9.18 2.61
N ASN A 95 -1.92 8.26 2.60
CA ASN A 95 -3.21 8.46 3.25
C ASN A 95 -3.07 8.69 4.76
N ARG A 96 -4.00 9.45 5.33
CA ARG A 96 -3.99 9.77 6.77
C ARG A 96 -3.99 8.49 7.61
N ASN A 97 -3.18 8.49 8.68
CA ASN A 97 -3.00 7.38 9.62
C ASN A 97 -2.28 6.13 9.06
N MET A 98 -1.78 6.17 7.82
CA MET A 98 -0.96 5.08 7.31
C MET A 98 0.46 5.12 7.88
N PRO A 99 1.02 3.97 8.28
CA PRO A 99 2.45 3.83 8.53
C PRO A 99 3.27 4.13 7.26
N LYS A 100 4.53 4.55 7.42
CA LYS A 100 5.35 5.01 6.30
C LYS A 100 5.69 3.86 5.35
N VAL A 101 6.10 2.70 5.87
CA VAL A 101 6.59 1.58 5.07
C VAL A 101 5.42 0.79 4.48
N ALA A 102 4.48 0.36 5.31
CA ALA A 102 3.27 -0.34 4.88
C ALA A 102 2.44 0.52 3.92
N GLY A 103 2.31 1.83 4.18
CA GLY A 103 1.62 2.74 3.27
C GLY A 103 2.33 2.86 1.92
N SER A 104 3.67 2.91 1.92
CA SER A 104 4.45 2.98 0.69
C SER A 104 4.38 1.71 -0.14
N LEU A 105 4.36 0.56 0.53
CA LEU A 105 4.14 -0.75 -0.11
C LEU A 105 2.74 -0.85 -0.69
N MET A 106 1.72 -0.40 0.04
CA MET A 106 0.35 -0.37 -0.46
C MET A 106 0.21 0.49 -1.70
N TRP A 107 0.79 1.70 -1.69
CA TRP A 107 0.81 2.56 -2.87
C TRP A 107 1.50 1.89 -4.07
N ALA A 108 2.64 1.22 -3.85
CA ALA A 108 3.34 0.51 -4.91
C ALA A 108 2.51 -0.66 -5.48
N ASP A 109 1.82 -1.41 -4.62
CA ASP A 109 0.91 -2.48 -5.03
C ASP A 109 -0.31 -1.94 -5.79
N GLU A 110 -0.90 -0.84 -5.33
CA GLU A 110 -2.03 -0.16 -5.98
C GLU A 110 -1.64 0.33 -7.38
N LEU A 111 -0.48 0.96 -7.51
CA LEU A 111 0.04 1.39 -8.81
C LEU A 111 0.31 0.20 -9.73
N LYS A 112 0.90 -0.88 -9.20
CA LYS A 112 1.14 -2.12 -9.96
C LYS A 112 -0.15 -2.74 -10.48
N GLN A 113 -1.17 -2.84 -9.63
CA GLN A 113 -2.47 -3.40 -10.01
C GLN A 113 -3.14 -2.57 -11.11
N ARG A 114 -3.04 -1.24 -11.01
CA ARG A 114 -3.65 -0.31 -11.97
C ARG A 114 -3.25 -0.59 -13.42
N TYR A 115 -1.95 -0.77 -13.70
CA TYR A 115 -1.48 -1.02 -15.07
C TYR A 115 -1.42 -2.52 -15.42
N THR A 116 -1.33 -3.43 -14.44
CA THR A 116 -1.25 -4.87 -14.70
C THR A 116 -2.59 -5.44 -15.16
N LEU A 117 -3.71 -5.03 -14.56
CA LEU A 117 -5.03 -5.52 -14.94
C LEU A 117 -5.36 -5.26 -16.43
N PRO A 118 -5.21 -4.02 -16.94
CA PRO A 118 -5.21 -3.71 -18.37
C PRO A 118 -4.36 -4.61 -19.26
N MET A 119 -3.12 -4.86 -18.84
CA MET A 119 -2.15 -5.63 -19.61
C MET A 119 -2.54 -7.11 -19.69
N GLU A 120 -3.00 -7.68 -18.58
CA GLU A 120 -3.50 -9.06 -18.53
C GLU A 120 -4.75 -9.24 -19.40
N GLN A 121 -5.69 -8.29 -19.35
CA GLN A 121 -6.86 -8.28 -20.20
C GLN A 121 -6.49 -8.18 -21.68
N PHE A 122 -5.53 -7.33 -22.04
CA PHE A 122 -5.06 -7.22 -23.41
C PHE A 122 -4.42 -8.52 -23.90
N LYS A 123 -3.53 -9.13 -23.10
CA LYS A 123 -2.86 -10.40 -23.43
C LYS A 123 -3.82 -11.58 -23.55
N ALA A 124 -4.94 -11.54 -22.83
CA ALA A 124 -5.97 -12.58 -22.90
C ALA A 124 -6.77 -12.55 -24.21
N ILE A 125 -6.78 -11.42 -24.94
CA ILE A 125 -7.49 -11.34 -26.22
C ILE A 125 -6.55 -11.85 -27.34
N ASP A 126 -6.95 -12.95 -27.97
CA ASP A 126 -6.23 -13.51 -29.11
C ASP A 126 -6.48 -12.65 -30.37
N ASN A 127 -5.59 -11.70 -30.62
CA ASN A 127 -5.71 -10.74 -31.71
C ASN A 127 -4.46 -10.74 -32.59
N SER A 128 -4.66 -10.51 -33.89
CA SER A 128 -3.56 -10.38 -34.86
C SER A 128 -2.57 -9.25 -34.56
N ILE A 129 -2.92 -8.33 -33.65
CA ILE A 129 -2.10 -7.16 -33.28
C ILE A 129 -1.08 -7.51 -32.19
N ASN A 130 -1.19 -8.67 -31.53
CA ASN A 130 -0.29 -9.07 -30.44
C ASN A 130 1.20 -9.15 -30.84
N HIS A 131 1.51 -9.20 -32.14
CA HIS A 131 2.88 -9.20 -32.67
C HIS A 131 3.31 -7.87 -33.32
N SER A 132 2.53 -6.80 -33.13
CA SER A 132 2.86 -5.47 -33.64
C SER A 132 4.08 -4.88 -32.91
N PRO A 133 4.93 -4.08 -33.59
CA PRO A 133 5.98 -3.31 -32.91
C PRO A 133 5.43 -2.41 -31.80
N ASP A 134 4.20 -1.91 -31.96
CA ASP A 134 3.55 -1.07 -30.96
C ASP A 134 3.20 -1.87 -29.69
N THR A 135 2.78 -3.13 -29.83
CA THR A 135 2.55 -4.03 -28.68
C THR A 135 3.83 -4.28 -27.91
N LYS A 136 4.93 -4.54 -28.62
CA LYS A 136 6.23 -4.73 -28.00
C LYS A 136 6.67 -3.49 -27.21
N ARG A 137 6.43 -2.28 -27.75
CA ARG A 137 6.73 -1.03 -27.06
C ARG A 137 5.99 -0.91 -25.73
N VAL A 138 4.70 -1.28 -25.70
CA VAL A 138 3.90 -1.27 -24.46
C VAL A 138 4.40 -2.33 -23.47
N GLU A 139 4.78 -3.51 -23.94
CA GLU A 139 5.39 -4.55 -23.11
C GLU A 139 6.74 -4.11 -22.50
N ASP A 140 7.58 -3.43 -23.29
CA ASP A 140 8.85 -2.88 -22.81
C ASP A 140 8.61 -1.82 -21.71
N LYS A 141 7.62 -0.93 -21.88
CA LYS A 141 7.21 0.05 -20.85
C LYS A 141 6.70 -0.63 -19.58
N TYR A 142 5.90 -1.69 -19.73
CA TYR A 142 5.37 -2.48 -18.62
C TYR A 142 6.48 -3.13 -17.80
N GLU A 143 7.48 -3.71 -18.46
CA GLU A 143 8.63 -4.32 -17.79
C GLU A 143 9.51 -3.26 -17.11
N GLU A 144 9.72 -2.11 -17.75
CA GLU A 144 10.43 -0.98 -17.15
C GLU A 144 9.75 -0.52 -15.85
N LEU A 145 8.42 -0.34 -15.85
CA LEU A 145 7.66 0.04 -14.66
C LEU A 145 7.74 -1.00 -13.55
N ASN A 146 7.66 -2.30 -13.89
CA ASN A 146 7.83 -3.39 -12.92
C ASN A 146 9.22 -3.35 -12.28
N GLU A 147 10.27 -3.13 -13.07
CA GLU A 147 11.65 -3.01 -12.60
C GLU A 147 11.84 -1.80 -11.67
N LEU A 148 11.27 -0.66 -12.03
CA LEU A 148 11.31 0.56 -11.20
C LEU A 148 10.61 0.34 -9.85
N LEU A 149 9.40 -0.22 -9.86
CA LEU A 149 8.65 -0.52 -8.64
C LEU A 149 9.35 -1.58 -7.79
N ARG A 150 9.94 -2.61 -8.40
CA ARG A 150 10.70 -3.64 -7.68
C ARG A 150 11.90 -3.02 -6.95
N LYS A 151 12.69 -2.20 -7.63
CA LYS A 151 13.83 -1.50 -7.03
C LYS A 151 13.40 -0.56 -5.89
N PHE A 152 12.29 0.15 -6.07
CA PHE A 152 11.73 1.01 -5.02
C PHE A 152 11.36 0.19 -3.77
N ILE A 153 10.63 -0.91 -3.93
CA ILE A 153 10.22 -1.80 -2.83
C ILE A 153 11.44 -2.41 -2.13
N GLU A 154 12.42 -2.90 -2.89
CA GLU A 154 13.65 -3.49 -2.33
C GLU A 154 14.45 -2.48 -1.50
N ASN A 155 14.59 -1.25 -1.99
CA ASN A 155 15.30 -0.19 -1.26
C ASN A 155 14.56 0.21 0.01
N LEU A 156 13.24 0.44 -0.09
CA LEU A 156 12.39 0.75 1.05
C LEU A 156 12.49 -0.34 2.14
N TYR A 157 12.48 -1.60 1.73
CA TYR A 157 12.55 -2.72 2.65
C TYR A 157 13.92 -2.84 3.33
N LYS A 158 15.01 -2.63 2.59
CA LYS A 158 16.37 -2.61 3.17
C LYS A 158 16.50 -1.49 4.21
N GLU A 159 16.12 -0.27 3.86
CA GLU A 159 16.16 0.88 4.78
C GLU A 159 15.31 0.62 6.03
N TRP A 160 14.13 0.04 5.86
CA TRP A 160 13.27 -0.31 6.98
C TRP A 160 13.88 -1.40 7.86
N ALA A 161 14.42 -2.47 7.29
CA ALA A 161 15.01 -3.56 8.04
C ALA A 161 16.20 -3.08 8.90
N ASP A 162 17.06 -2.22 8.33
CA ASP A 162 18.18 -1.61 9.05
C ASP A 162 17.68 -0.68 10.17
N THR A 163 16.68 0.17 9.87
CA THR A 163 16.06 1.07 10.85
C THR A 163 15.43 0.30 12.01
N VAL A 164 14.73 -0.81 11.74
CA VAL A 164 14.12 -1.65 12.78
C VAL A 164 15.19 -2.32 13.64
N ALA A 165 16.25 -2.83 13.04
CA ALA A 165 17.34 -3.48 13.77
C ALA A 165 18.05 -2.50 14.72
N GLU A 166 18.30 -1.27 14.27
CA GLU A 166 18.89 -0.22 15.09
C GLU A 166 17.93 0.27 16.18
N ALA A 167 16.69 0.57 15.81
CA ALA A 167 15.66 1.06 16.72
C ALA A 167 15.35 0.04 17.83
N SER A 168 15.30 -1.25 17.49
CA SER A 168 15.10 -2.32 18.45
C SER A 168 16.23 -2.37 19.47
N LYS A 169 17.48 -2.45 19.01
CA LYS A 169 18.66 -2.52 19.90
C LYS A 169 18.80 -1.28 20.77
N PHE A 170 18.55 -0.09 20.23
CA PHE A 170 18.72 1.14 20.98
C PHE A 170 17.56 1.37 21.96
N ASN A 171 16.32 1.32 21.47
CA ASN A 171 15.16 1.73 22.26
C ASN A 171 14.77 0.69 23.32
N LEU A 172 14.96 -0.63 23.08
CA LEU A 172 14.67 -1.66 24.09
C LEU A 172 15.64 -1.63 25.28
N ASN A 173 16.83 -1.06 25.07
CA ASN A 173 17.86 -0.91 26.10
C ASN A 173 17.72 0.39 26.92
N GLN A 174 16.82 1.29 26.54
CA GLN A 174 16.58 2.51 27.29
C GLN A 174 15.75 2.24 28.56
N HIS A 175 15.91 3.14 29.53
CA HIS A 175 15.14 3.12 30.77
C HIS A 175 13.67 3.42 30.47
N LEU A 176 12.75 2.68 31.09
CA LEU A 176 11.30 2.82 30.90
C LEU A 176 10.76 4.19 31.32
N ILE A 177 11.28 4.73 32.42
CA ILE A 177 10.84 5.99 33.01
C ILE A 177 12.07 6.87 33.18
N THR A 178 11.99 8.09 32.65
CA THR A 178 13.00 9.13 32.85
C THR A 178 12.42 10.25 33.70
N ARG A 179 13.24 10.78 34.62
CA ARG A 179 12.83 11.93 35.44
C ARG A 179 13.44 13.19 34.89
N ASN A 180 12.62 14.20 34.63
CA ASN A 180 13.14 15.48 34.16
C ASN A 180 13.79 16.22 35.34
N PRO A 181 15.08 16.60 35.25
CA PRO A 181 15.83 17.16 36.38
C PRO A 181 15.33 18.53 36.83
N LYS A 182 14.59 19.28 36.00
CA LYS A 182 14.12 20.64 36.33
C LYS A 182 12.78 20.66 37.06
N ASN A 183 11.82 19.86 36.62
CA ASN A 183 10.46 19.83 37.19
C ASN A 183 10.18 18.57 38.02
N LYS A 184 11.15 17.62 38.09
CA LYS A 184 11.07 16.31 38.75
C LYS A 184 9.91 15.42 38.26
N LEU A 185 9.24 15.77 37.15
CA LEU A 185 8.12 14.99 36.59
C LEU A 185 8.66 13.69 35.96
N LEU A 186 7.80 12.67 35.95
CA LEU A 186 8.10 11.39 35.33
C LEU A 186 7.66 11.43 33.87
N ASN A 187 8.51 10.95 32.97
CA ASN A 187 8.19 10.73 31.57
C ASN A 187 8.36 9.25 31.23
N LEU A 188 7.35 8.66 30.60
CA LEU A 188 7.49 7.36 29.98
C LEU A 188 8.38 7.49 28.75
N ASN A 189 9.46 6.74 28.70
CA ASN A 189 10.38 6.72 27.58
C ASN A 189 10.04 5.54 26.66
N PHE A 190 8.86 5.60 26.05
CA PHE A 190 8.52 4.74 24.93
C PHE A 190 8.76 5.53 23.64
N HIS A 191 9.83 5.18 22.92
CA HIS A 191 10.21 5.93 21.74
C HIS A 191 9.13 5.76 20.65
N PRO A 192 8.60 6.86 20.05
CA PRO A 192 7.57 6.80 19.01
C PRO A 192 7.91 5.89 17.80
N GLN A 193 9.21 5.66 17.60
CA GLN A 193 9.71 4.74 16.59
C GLN A 193 9.31 3.29 16.86
N LEU A 194 9.28 2.82 18.12
CA LEU A 194 8.83 1.46 18.44
C LEU A 194 7.32 1.30 18.18
N GLU A 195 6.53 2.30 18.52
CA GLU A 195 5.09 2.33 18.17
C GLU A 195 4.88 2.25 16.66
N THR A 196 5.70 2.99 15.91
CA THR A 196 5.69 2.96 14.45
C THR A 196 6.00 1.56 13.96
N VAL A 197 7.08 0.92 14.44
CA VAL A 197 7.46 -0.45 14.03
C VAL A 197 6.37 -1.47 14.35
N LEU A 198 5.78 -1.43 15.54
CA LEU A 198 4.67 -2.33 15.91
C LEU A 198 3.46 -2.14 14.99
N ARG A 199 3.16 -0.90 14.64
CA ARG A 199 2.10 -0.58 13.68
C ARG A 199 2.45 -1.07 12.28
N GLU A 200 3.68 -0.88 11.81
CA GLU A 200 4.16 -1.40 10.52
C GLU A 200 3.96 -2.92 10.43
N VAL A 201 4.45 -3.67 11.43
CA VAL A 201 4.36 -5.15 11.44
C VAL A 201 2.90 -5.60 11.43
N ARG A 202 2.02 -4.97 12.22
CA ARG A 202 0.58 -5.27 12.21
C ARG A 202 -0.04 -5.09 10.83
N TYR A 203 0.30 -4.02 10.10
CA TYR A 203 -0.24 -3.79 8.76
C TYR A 203 0.31 -4.82 7.75
N LEU A 204 1.57 -5.22 7.88
CA LEU A 204 2.18 -6.24 7.02
C LEU A 204 1.58 -7.63 7.26
N GLU A 205 1.27 -7.98 8.51
CA GLU A 205 0.60 -9.24 8.88
C GLU A 205 -0.83 -9.30 8.33
N ILE A 206 -1.62 -8.22 8.44
CA ILE A 206 -2.96 -8.12 7.85
C ILE A 206 -2.93 -8.33 6.33
N LYS A 207 -1.81 -7.98 5.67
CA LYS A 207 -1.60 -8.11 4.23
C LYS A 207 -0.97 -9.46 3.82
N ASP A 208 -0.80 -10.40 4.76
CA ASP A 208 -0.22 -11.73 4.54
C ASP A 208 1.15 -11.70 3.83
N ARG A 209 1.95 -10.66 4.12
CA ARG A 209 3.31 -10.53 3.58
C ARG A 209 4.26 -11.40 4.40
N LYS A 210 4.98 -12.31 3.73
CA LYS A 210 5.90 -13.26 4.38
C LYS A 210 7.30 -12.70 4.62
N ASP A 211 7.65 -11.62 3.92
CA ASP A 211 8.93 -10.94 4.05
C ASP A 211 8.81 -9.89 5.15
N ILE A 212 8.84 -10.32 6.41
CA ILE A 212 8.94 -9.43 7.58
C ILE A 212 10.27 -9.77 8.28
N PRO A 213 11.12 -8.79 8.67
CA PRO A 213 12.36 -9.06 9.36
C PRO A 213 12.07 -9.78 10.67
N LYS A 214 12.81 -10.86 10.96
CA LYS A 214 12.64 -11.65 12.20
C LYS A 214 12.70 -10.78 13.46
N THR A 215 13.62 -9.81 13.48
CA THR A 215 13.73 -8.83 14.56
C THR A 215 12.44 -8.04 14.79
N ALA A 216 11.68 -7.73 13.73
CA ALA A 216 10.41 -7.03 13.84
C ALA A 216 9.30 -7.96 14.38
N LEU A 217 9.31 -9.23 13.94
CA LEU A 217 8.38 -10.26 14.41
C LEU A 217 8.58 -10.59 15.89
N ASP A 218 9.82 -10.75 16.34
CA ASP A 218 10.13 -11.06 17.75
C ASP A 218 9.64 -9.95 18.70
N ILE A 219 9.73 -8.69 18.26
CA ILE A 219 9.19 -7.53 19.00
C ILE A 219 7.66 -7.55 18.98
N TYR A 220 7.06 -7.91 17.84
CA TYR A 220 5.62 -7.95 17.69
C TYR A 220 4.95 -9.08 18.47
N GLU A 221 5.61 -10.21 18.67
CA GLU A 221 5.13 -11.32 19.51
C GLU A 221 4.80 -10.85 20.94
N HIS A 222 5.58 -9.89 21.44
CA HIS A 222 5.41 -9.31 22.77
C HIS A 222 4.54 -8.03 22.77
N ASN A 223 3.93 -7.67 21.64
CA ASN A 223 3.17 -6.43 21.46
C ASN A 223 2.08 -6.24 22.52
N ASP A 224 1.29 -7.27 22.81
CA ASP A 224 0.21 -7.17 23.79
C ASP A 224 0.73 -6.87 25.20
N THR A 225 1.88 -7.46 25.57
CA THR A 225 2.54 -7.18 26.84
C THR A 225 3.09 -5.76 26.88
N TYR A 226 3.70 -5.29 25.79
CA TYR A 226 4.17 -3.91 25.66
C TYR A 226 3.01 -2.92 25.78
N LEU A 227 1.91 -3.13 25.07
CA LEU A 227 0.73 -2.27 25.13
C LEU A 227 0.13 -2.23 26.53
N ALA A 228 0.04 -3.37 27.21
CA ALA A 228 -0.40 -3.44 28.60
C ALA A 228 0.53 -2.64 29.54
N TYR A 229 1.86 -2.79 29.40
CA TYR A 229 2.84 -2.04 30.18
C TYR A 229 2.77 -0.54 29.88
N ILE A 230 2.70 -0.14 28.62
CA ILE A 230 2.60 1.27 28.20
C ILE A 230 1.35 1.91 28.79
N ASN A 231 0.19 1.24 28.71
CA ASN A 231 -1.07 1.77 29.25
C ASN A 231 -1.00 1.93 30.78
N ASN A 232 -0.51 0.91 31.49
CA ASN A 232 -0.40 0.94 32.95
C ASN A 232 0.62 1.99 33.43
N LEU A 233 1.76 2.09 32.76
CA LEU A 233 2.79 3.05 33.11
C LEU A 233 2.36 4.47 32.75
N ASN A 234 1.70 4.71 31.62
CA ASN A 234 1.14 6.01 31.28
C ASN A 234 0.08 6.45 32.29
N TYR A 235 -0.79 5.53 32.72
CA TYR A 235 -1.76 5.83 33.77
C TYR A 235 -1.06 6.22 35.08
N THR A 236 -0.03 5.48 35.49
CA THR A 236 0.73 5.73 36.72
C THR A 236 1.50 7.05 36.66
N VAL A 237 2.16 7.33 35.54
CA VAL A 237 2.92 8.56 35.31
C VAL A 237 1.97 9.77 35.28
N SER A 238 0.85 9.69 34.55
CA SER A 238 -0.14 10.78 34.51
C SER A 238 -0.74 11.07 35.88
N SER A 239 -1.05 10.03 36.67
CA SER A 239 -1.56 10.19 38.04
C SER A 239 -0.53 10.83 38.97
N TYR A 240 0.74 10.42 38.90
CA TYR A 240 1.81 11.04 39.68
C TYR A 240 2.08 12.49 39.27
N ASN A 241 2.15 12.78 37.97
CA ASN A 241 2.34 14.14 37.47
C ASN A 241 1.17 15.04 37.86
N LYS A 242 -0.07 14.54 37.78
CA LYS A 242 -1.26 15.25 38.25
C LYS A 242 -1.16 15.60 39.73
N ILE A 243 -0.80 14.65 40.60
CA ILE A 243 -0.61 14.92 42.04
C ILE A 243 0.43 16.02 42.25
N ARG A 244 1.58 15.97 41.55
CA ARG A 244 2.64 16.98 41.72
C ARG A 244 2.28 18.36 41.14
N GLU A 245 1.39 18.43 40.17
CA GLU A 245 0.93 19.69 39.58
C GLU A 245 -0.27 20.31 40.33
N THR A 246 -1.13 19.49 40.95
CA THR A 246 -2.35 19.97 41.63
C THR A 246 -2.20 20.25 43.11
N VAL A 247 -1.16 19.71 43.76
CA VAL A 247 -0.98 19.86 45.21
C VAL A 247 -0.45 21.26 45.54
N SER A 248 -1.16 21.96 46.42
CA SER A 248 -0.76 23.28 46.92
C SER A 248 0.38 23.18 47.94
N GLU A 249 1.19 24.25 48.07
CA GLU A 249 2.35 24.29 49.00
C GLU A 249 1.96 24.00 50.46
N VAL A 250 0.72 24.33 50.85
CA VAL A 250 0.17 24.07 52.18
C VAL A 250 -0.32 22.63 52.38
N GLU A 251 -0.61 21.90 51.32
CA GLU A 251 -1.10 20.52 51.36
C GLU A 251 0.03 19.50 51.18
N TYR A 252 1.15 19.92 50.57
CA TYR A 252 2.33 19.10 50.33
C TYR A 252 2.90 18.41 51.60
N PRO A 253 3.01 19.07 52.76
CA PRO A 253 3.56 18.45 53.97
C PRO A 253 2.76 17.23 54.46
N LEU A 254 1.46 17.15 54.14
CA LEU A 254 0.59 16.04 54.54
C LEU A 254 0.87 14.77 53.74
N ILE A 255 1.33 14.92 52.50
CA ILE A 255 1.56 13.81 51.56
C ILE A 255 3.05 13.57 51.26
N GLU A 256 3.95 14.41 51.79
CA GLU A 256 5.39 14.38 51.54
C GLU A 256 6.00 12.97 51.72
N ARG A 257 5.69 12.30 52.84
CA ARG A 257 6.19 10.94 53.11
C ARG A 257 5.71 9.90 52.08
N GLN A 258 4.49 10.06 51.56
CA GLN A 258 3.91 9.16 50.57
C GLN A 258 4.54 9.40 49.19
N VAL A 259 4.75 10.67 48.84
CA VAL A 259 5.44 11.08 47.60
C VAL A 259 6.90 10.61 47.62
N GLU A 260 7.61 10.74 48.75
CA GLU A 260 8.98 10.25 48.89
C GLU A 260 9.08 8.71 48.75
N SER A 261 8.10 7.97 49.29
CA SER A 261 8.04 6.52 49.12
C SER A 261 7.85 6.13 47.64
N ILE A 262 6.99 6.85 46.91
CA ILE A 262 6.78 6.65 45.47
C ILE A 262 8.05 7.03 44.69
N ASP A 263 8.73 8.10 45.08
CA ASP A 263 10.00 8.52 44.48
C ASP A 263 11.08 7.45 44.65
N GLN A 264 11.20 6.83 45.82
CA GLN A 264 12.15 5.74 46.06
C GLN A 264 11.82 4.49 45.21
N GLN A 265 10.53 4.17 45.04
CA GLN A 265 10.11 3.07 44.17
C GLN A 265 10.38 3.39 42.69
N SER A 266 10.15 4.63 42.24
CA SER A 266 10.45 5.07 40.89
C SER A 266 11.96 4.96 40.56
N HIS A 267 12.83 5.20 41.54
CA HIS A 267 14.28 5.02 41.40
C HIS A 267 14.69 3.56 41.19
N LYS A 268 13.97 2.61 41.81
CA LYS A 268 14.18 1.17 41.56
C LYS A 268 13.70 0.77 40.16
N ILE A 269 12.59 1.34 39.71
CA ILE A 269 12.01 1.12 38.37
C ILE A 269 12.88 1.74 37.27
N HIS A 270 13.64 2.80 37.56
CA HIS A 270 14.57 3.41 36.60
C HIS A 270 15.66 2.43 36.08
N ARG A 271 15.85 1.27 36.72
CA ARG A 271 16.77 0.21 36.25
C ARG A 271 16.09 -0.86 35.39
N LEU A 272 14.77 -0.82 35.27
CA LEU A 272 14.03 -1.75 34.44
C LEU A 272 14.14 -1.30 32.97
N GLN A 273 14.44 -2.27 32.12
CA GLN A 273 14.55 -2.14 30.67
C GLN A 273 13.53 -3.09 30.05
N PHE A 274 12.93 -2.71 28.93
CA PHE A 274 11.99 -3.57 28.21
C PHE A 274 12.60 -4.95 27.90
N HIS A 275 13.90 -4.99 27.57
CA HIS A 275 14.60 -6.23 27.24
C HIS A 275 14.72 -7.25 28.38
N ARG A 276 14.73 -6.82 29.65
CA ARG A 276 14.94 -7.72 30.81
C ARG A 276 13.69 -8.47 31.26
N HIS A 277 12.53 -8.14 30.71
CA HIS A 277 11.26 -8.79 31.06
C HIS A 277 10.72 -9.70 29.95
N ILE A 278 11.53 -9.93 28.91
CA ILE A 278 11.18 -10.71 27.71
C ILE A 278 12.05 -11.97 27.55
N GLN A 279 13.07 -12.14 28.41
CA GLN A 279 13.77 -13.41 28.61
C GLN A 279 13.14 -14.18 29.76
#